data_AF-A0A661QFA4-F1
#
_entry.id   AF-A0A661QFA4-F1
#
_cell.length_a   1.000
_cell.length_b   1.000
_cell.length_c   1.000
_cell.angle_alpha   90.00
_cell.angle_beta   90.00
_cell.angle_gamma   90.00
#
_symmetry.space_group_name_H-M   'P 1'
#
loop_
_entity.id
_entity.type
_entity.pdbx_description
1 polymer ?
#
loop_
_entity_poly.entity_id
_entity_poly.type
_entity_poly.pdbx_seq_one_letter_code
_entity_poly.pdbx_strand_id
1 'polypeptide(L)'
;MNEIEKVSKYEELFEDLELAHSSFQIHNFILGEEKGITDWGKYKQALRELHKRVRGIKQLIFQIERDKIEIEKIKRKIQKIKEEKPENYDLDIKLEEINLKEKQINLKLGEKSLQETLREAEEFYKAVTILREKFKNLSKKEKENLEKEYWMLTGRKKLLP
;
A
#
# COMPACT_ATOMS: atom_id res chain seq x y z
N MET A 1 -5.99 -15.99 30.39
CA MET A 1 -5.31 -15.32 29.27
C MET A 1 -6.09 -14.07 28.94
N ASN A 2 -5.52 -12.90 29.19
CA ASN A 2 -6.19 -11.63 28.90
C ASN A 2 -6.27 -11.39 27.39
N GLU A 3 -7.03 -10.38 26.97
CA GLU A 3 -7.25 -10.03 25.56
C GLU A 3 -5.93 -9.70 24.84
N ILE A 4 -4.97 -9.07 25.51
CA ILE A 4 -3.65 -8.72 24.95
C ILE A 4 -2.83 -9.99 24.68
N GLU A 5 -2.79 -10.93 25.62
CA GLU A 5 -2.09 -12.21 25.47
C GLU A 5 -2.70 -13.08 24.35
N LYS A 6 -4.01 -12.98 24.11
CA LYS A 6 -4.67 -13.63 22.97
C LYS A 6 -4.22 -13.03 21.64
N VAL A 7 -4.18 -11.70 21.56
CA VAL A 7 -3.77 -10.99 20.34
C VAL A 7 -2.30 -11.29 20.01
N SER A 8 -1.40 -11.27 21.00
CA SER A 8 0.02 -11.58 20.76
C SER A 8 0.23 -12.99 20.17
N LYS A 9 -0.55 -13.99 20.59
CA LYS A 9 -0.52 -15.32 19.96
C LYS A 9 -1.00 -15.35 18.51
N TYR A 10 -1.90 -14.45 18.13
CA TYR A 10 -2.33 -14.34 16.73
C TYR A 10 -1.27 -13.63 15.89
N GLU A 11 -0.57 -12.65 16.46
CA GLU A 11 0.52 -11.95 15.77
C GLU A 11 1.67 -12.91 15.37
N GLU A 12 1.95 -13.94 16.18
CA GLU A 12 2.90 -15.01 15.84
C GLU A 12 2.50 -15.76 14.55
N LEU A 13 1.20 -15.86 14.24
CA LEU A 13 0.72 -16.52 13.01
C LEU A 13 0.84 -15.63 11.77
N PHE A 14 1.11 -14.34 11.94
CA PHE A 14 1.17 -13.36 10.85
C PHE A 14 2.59 -13.02 10.41
N GLU A 15 3.60 -13.74 10.89
CA GLU A 15 5.00 -13.53 10.48
C GLU A 15 5.18 -13.74 8.97
N ASP A 16 4.52 -14.75 8.40
CA ASP A 16 4.55 -15.05 6.95
C ASP A 16 3.46 -14.33 6.15
N LEU A 17 2.63 -13.49 6.78
CA LEU A 17 1.55 -12.79 6.11
C LEU A 17 2.09 -11.60 5.32
N GLU A 18 2.21 -11.78 4.01
CA GLU A 18 2.37 -10.69 3.04
C GLU A 18 0.98 -10.15 2.63
N LEU A 19 0.68 -8.91 2.99
CA LEU A 19 -0.60 -8.28 2.62
C LEU A 19 -0.59 -7.72 1.19
N ALA A 20 0.60 -7.37 0.69
CA ALA A 20 0.80 -6.98 -0.69
C ALA A 20 0.88 -8.21 -1.62
N HIS A 21 0.57 -7.99 -2.89
CA HIS A 21 0.76 -9.00 -3.91
C HIS A 21 2.24 -9.31 -4.06
N SER A 22 2.56 -10.60 -4.12
CA SER A 22 3.87 -11.08 -4.52
C SER A 22 4.16 -10.74 -5.99
N SER A 23 5.43 -10.72 -6.38
CA SER A 23 5.83 -10.61 -7.80
C SER A 23 5.15 -11.69 -8.65
N PHE A 24 5.03 -12.92 -8.13
CA PHE A 24 4.30 -13.99 -8.82
C PHE A 24 2.86 -13.57 -9.10
N GLN A 25 2.14 -13.04 -8.11
CA GLN A 25 0.76 -12.63 -8.30
C GLN A 25 0.63 -11.44 -9.26
N ILE A 26 1.53 -10.47 -9.17
CA ILE A 26 1.58 -9.33 -10.09
C ILE A 26 1.76 -9.83 -11.53
N HIS A 27 2.73 -10.70 -11.78
CA HIS A 27 3.05 -11.13 -13.13
C HIS A 27 2.05 -12.13 -13.72
N ASN A 28 1.45 -12.99 -12.90
CA ASN A 28 0.61 -14.08 -13.40
C ASN A 28 -0.90 -13.80 -13.31
N PHE A 29 -1.36 -12.94 -12.39
CA PHE A 29 -2.79 -12.64 -12.23
C PHE A 29 -3.15 -11.18 -12.57
N ILE A 30 -2.27 -10.22 -12.27
CA ILE A 30 -2.55 -8.80 -12.56
C ILE A 30 -2.11 -8.43 -13.98
N LEU A 31 -0.89 -8.84 -14.36
CA LEU A 31 -0.28 -8.64 -15.67
C LEU A 31 -0.24 -9.93 -16.51
N GLY A 32 -0.94 -10.96 -16.03
CA GLY A 32 -0.93 -12.33 -16.52
C GLY A 32 -1.03 -12.49 -18.02
N GLU A 33 -0.49 -13.61 -18.50
CA GLU A 33 -0.55 -14.01 -19.91
C GLU A 33 -1.86 -14.69 -20.31
N GLU A 34 -2.90 -14.61 -19.47
CA GLU A 34 -4.20 -15.18 -19.84
C GLU A 34 -4.62 -14.72 -21.24
N LYS A 35 -5.05 -15.70 -22.06
CA LYS A 35 -5.43 -15.49 -23.46
C LYS A 35 -6.33 -14.26 -23.59
N GLY A 36 -5.82 -13.18 -24.19
CA GLY A 36 -6.59 -11.97 -24.49
C GLY A 36 -6.08 -10.66 -23.87
N ILE A 37 -5.06 -10.67 -23.01
CA ILE A 37 -4.37 -9.42 -22.63
C ILE A 37 -3.19 -9.18 -23.58
N THR A 38 -3.33 -8.18 -24.45
CA THR A 38 -2.25 -7.72 -25.34
C THR A 38 -1.13 -7.05 -24.54
N ASP A 39 0.07 -6.95 -25.10
CA ASP A 39 1.17 -6.19 -24.49
C ASP A 39 0.77 -4.73 -24.19
N TRP A 40 -0.09 -4.14 -25.03
CA TRP A 40 -0.65 -2.82 -24.80
C TRP A 40 -1.57 -2.79 -23.58
N GLY A 41 -2.45 -3.80 -23.45
CA GLY A 41 -3.30 -3.99 -22.28
C GLY A 41 -2.48 -4.14 -20.99
N LYS A 42 -1.43 -4.98 -21.01
CA LYS A 42 -0.49 -5.15 -19.89
C LYS A 42 0.18 -3.83 -19.52
N TYR A 43 0.64 -3.07 -20.52
CA TYR A 43 1.28 -1.77 -20.31
C TYR A 43 0.33 -0.77 -19.64
N LYS A 44 -0.90 -0.65 -20.15
CA LYS A 44 -1.92 0.24 -19.59
C LYS A 44 -2.32 -0.18 -18.17
N GLN A 45 -2.44 -1.48 -17.91
CA GLN A 45 -2.74 -1.99 -16.57
C GLN A 45 -1.60 -1.70 -15.60
N ALA A 46 -0.35 -2.01 -15.97
CA ALA A 46 0.83 -1.72 -15.16
C ALA A 46 0.95 -0.21 -14.85
N LEU A 47 0.66 0.67 -15.82
CA LEU A 47 0.64 2.12 -15.59
C LEU A 47 -0.43 2.55 -14.56
N ARG A 48 -1.64 1.98 -14.63
CA ARG A 48 -2.72 2.29 -13.68
C ARG A 48 -2.35 1.85 -12.27
N GLU A 49 -1.84 0.63 -12.13
CA GLU A 49 -1.43 0.09 -10.84
C GLU A 49 -0.25 0.89 -10.27
N LEU A 50 0.78 1.18 -11.08
CA LEU A 50 1.90 2.03 -10.68
C LEU A 50 1.43 3.40 -10.20
N HIS A 51 0.55 4.06 -10.95
CA HIS A 51 -0.01 5.36 -10.56
C HIS A 51 -0.76 5.29 -9.22
N LYS A 52 -1.58 4.24 -9.01
CA LYS A 52 -2.28 4.02 -7.74
C LYS A 52 -1.30 3.85 -6.57
N ARG A 53 -0.24 3.06 -6.75
CA ARG A 53 0.79 2.82 -5.72
C ARG A 53 1.57 4.08 -5.40
N VAL A 54 2.02 4.83 -6.40
CA VAL A 54 2.74 6.10 -6.20
C VAL A 54 1.90 7.11 -5.43
N ARG A 55 0.58 7.20 -5.73
CA ARG A 55 -0.33 8.04 -4.95
C ARG A 55 -0.44 7.57 -3.50
N GLY A 56 -0.60 6.26 -3.28
CA GLY A 56 -0.67 5.66 -1.95
C GLY A 56 0.59 5.92 -1.13
N ILE A 57 1.78 5.73 -1.73
CA ILE A 57 3.08 6.01 -1.11
C ILE A 57 3.15 7.46 -0.58
N LYS A 58 2.75 8.44 -1.40
CA LYS A 58 2.75 9.85 -0.96
C LYS A 58 1.85 10.07 0.25
N GLN A 59 0.67 9.45 0.27
CA GLN A 59 -0.26 9.55 1.39
C GLN A 59 0.32 8.89 2.65
N LEU A 60 0.92 7.70 2.52
CA LEU A 60 1.56 6.98 3.61
C LEU A 60 2.72 7.78 4.22
N ILE A 61 3.58 8.39 3.40
CA ILE A 61 4.68 9.24 3.88
C ILE A 61 4.14 10.38 4.74
N PHE A 62 3.12 11.11 4.28
CA PHE A 62 2.54 12.19 5.08
C PHE A 62 1.86 11.68 6.35
N GLN A 63 1.23 10.50 6.30
CA GLN A 63 0.60 9.91 7.48
C GLN A 63 1.66 9.52 8.54
N ILE A 64 2.74 8.86 8.12
CA ILE A 64 3.87 8.48 8.97
C ILE A 64 4.47 9.72 9.64
N GLU A 65 4.72 10.79 8.88
CA GLU A 65 5.28 12.03 9.44
C GLU A 65 4.32 12.70 10.43
N ARG A 66 3.01 12.69 10.16
CA ARG A 66 2.00 13.15 11.13
C ARG A 66 2.03 12.33 12.41
N ASP A 67 2.05 11.01 12.30
CA ASP A 67 2.05 10.14 13.48
C ASP A 67 3.33 10.31 14.31
N LYS A 68 4.50 10.51 13.68
CA LYS A 68 5.75 10.88 14.38
C LYS A 68 5.59 12.19 15.17
N ILE A 69 5.02 13.22 14.55
CA ILE A 69 4.79 14.52 15.21
C ILE A 69 3.82 14.36 16.39
N GLU A 70 2.72 13.62 16.21
CA GLU A 70 1.74 13.39 17.27
C GLU A 70 2.33 12.58 18.43
N ILE A 71 3.18 11.58 18.16
CA ILE A 71 3.93 10.85 19.19
C ILE A 71 4.76 11.82 20.05
N GLU A 72 5.49 12.75 19.43
CA GLU A 72 6.30 13.73 20.16
C GLU A 72 5.44 14.72 20.96
N LYS A 73 4.28 15.11 20.44
CA LYS A 73 3.32 15.94 21.19
C LYS A 73 2.78 15.22 22.43
N ILE A 74 2.40 13.95 22.29
CA ILE A 74 1.90 13.12 23.40
C ILE A 74 2.99 12.95 24.46
N LYS A 75 4.24 12.64 24.06
CA LYS A 75 5.37 12.56 24.99
C LYS A 75 5.58 13.85 25.79
N ARG A 76 5.51 15.01 25.13
CA ARG A 76 5.60 16.31 25.82
C ARG A 76 4.44 16.53 26.78
N LYS A 77 3.22 16.12 26.41
CA LYS A 77 2.04 16.20 27.28
C LYS A 77 2.19 15.32 28.52
N ILE A 78 2.65 14.08 28.36
CA ILE A 78 2.98 13.17 29.48
C ILE A 78 4.00 13.83 30.42
N GLN A 79 5.08 14.39 29.87
CA GLN A 79 6.11 15.05 30.68
C GLN A 79 5.53 16.22 31.48
N LYS A 80 4.69 17.04 30.86
CA LYS A 80 4.01 18.16 31.53
C LYS A 80 3.13 17.68 32.70
N ILE A 81 2.35 16.61 32.50
CA ILE A 81 1.52 16.03 33.56
C ILE A 81 2.39 15.51 34.73
N LYS A 82 3.56 14.93 34.43
CA LYS A 82 4.54 14.49 35.45
C LYS A 82 5.11 15.63 36.28
N GLU A 83 5.27 16.81 35.68
CA GLU A 83 5.77 18.00 36.36
C GLU A 83 4.68 18.68 37.19
N GLU A 84 3.47 18.82 36.64
CA GLU A 84 2.36 19.53 37.27
C GLU A 84 1.65 18.73 38.36
N LYS A 85 1.65 17.38 38.26
CA LYS A 85 0.97 16.45 39.19
C LYS A 85 -0.46 16.91 39.54
N PRO A 86 -1.35 17.04 38.54
CA PRO A 86 -2.74 17.44 38.78
C PRO A 86 -3.48 16.44 39.66
N GLU A 87 -4.66 16.83 40.13
CA GLU A 87 -5.50 16.00 41.02
C GLU A 87 -5.79 14.60 40.44
N ASN A 88 -5.96 14.49 39.12
CA ASN A 88 -6.19 13.23 38.40
C ASN A 88 -4.93 12.62 37.77
N TYR A 89 -3.75 12.94 38.30
CA TYR A 89 -2.43 12.59 37.76
C TYR A 89 -2.33 11.15 37.21
N ASP A 90 -2.74 10.15 38.01
CA ASP A 90 -2.61 8.75 37.63
C ASP A 90 -3.48 8.37 36.41
N LEU A 91 -4.70 8.91 36.33
CA LEU A 91 -5.62 8.64 35.23
C LEU A 91 -5.18 9.36 33.95
N ASP A 92 -4.72 10.62 34.08
CA ASP A 92 -4.26 11.42 32.95
C ASP A 92 -3.00 10.82 32.31
N ILE A 93 -2.03 10.37 33.13
CA ILE A 93 -0.85 9.67 32.62
C ILE A 93 -1.24 8.38 31.90
N LYS A 94 -2.10 7.56 32.52
CA LYS A 94 -2.50 6.28 31.93
C LYS A 94 -3.22 6.45 30.60
N LEU A 95 -4.08 7.47 30.48
CA LEU A 95 -4.75 7.79 29.22
C LEU A 95 -3.75 8.18 28.14
N GLU A 96 -2.81 9.07 28.45
CA GLU A 96 -1.81 9.50 27.46
C GLU A 96 -0.82 8.40 27.08
N GLU A 97 -0.50 7.49 28.00
CA GLU A 97 0.30 6.29 27.68
C GLU A 97 -0.43 5.33 26.72
N ILE A 98 -1.76 5.21 26.84
CA ILE A 98 -2.57 4.44 25.89
C ILE A 98 -2.54 5.12 24.51
N ASN A 99 -2.78 6.45 24.46
CA ASN A 99 -2.72 7.21 23.22
C ASN A 99 -1.34 7.09 22.54
N LEU A 100 -0.27 7.13 23.33
CA LEU A 100 1.10 6.95 22.84
C LEU A 100 1.29 5.56 22.20
N LYS A 101 0.85 4.50 22.89
CA LYS A 101 0.95 3.12 22.38
C LYS A 101 0.15 2.94 21.09
N GLU A 102 -1.07 3.46 21.04
CA GLU A 102 -1.91 3.41 19.83
C GLU A 102 -1.20 4.09 18.65
N LYS A 103 -0.64 5.29 18.87
CA LYS A 103 0.10 6.00 17.83
C LYS A 103 1.37 5.29 17.38
N GLN A 104 2.10 4.65 18.30
CA GLN A 104 3.27 3.83 17.96
C GLN A 104 2.89 2.61 17.11
N ILE A 105 1.77 1.96 17.41
CA ILE A 105 1.25 0.85 16.59
C ILE A 105 0.90 1.36 15.19
N ASN A 106 0.16 2.47 15.08
CA ASN A 106 -0.21 3.07 13.80
C ASN A 106 1.01 3.45 12.96
N LEU A 107 2.06 4.02 13.59
CA LEU A 107 3.32 4.31 12.92
C LEU A 107 3.96 3.06 12.34
N LYS A 108 4.10 1.99 13.14
CA LYS A 108 4.70 0.72 12.71
C LYS A 108 3.91 0.08 11.55
N LEU A 109 2.58 0.09 11.62
CA LEU A 109 1.71 -0.42 10.56
C LEU A 109 1.84 0.43 9.28
N GLY A 110 1.92 1.76 9.41
CA GLY A 110 2.14 2.67 8.30
C GLY A 110 3.48 2.42 7.60
N GLU A 111 4.55 2.23 8.37
CA GLU A 111 5.89 1.93 7.85
C GLU A 111 5.93 0.58 7.12
N LYS A 112 5.34 -0.48 7.68
CA LYS A 112 5.22 -1.79 7.00
C LYS A 112 4.44 -1.65 5.68
N SER A 113 3.29 -0.96 5.72
CA SER A 113 2.47 -0.72 4.53
C SER A 113 3.22 0.07 3.45
N LEU A 114 4.04 1.04 3.85
CA LEU A 114 4.88 1.81 2.93
C LEU A 114 5.92 0.91 2.24
N GLN A 115 6.61 0.07 3.00
CA GLN A 115 7.61 -0.86 2.45
C GLN A 115 6.98 -1.84 1.45
N GLU A 116 5.85 -2.45 1.79
CA GLU A 116 5.12 -3.36 0.91
C GLU A 116 4.62 -2.66 -0.36
N THR A 117 4.07 -1.44 -0.23
CA THR A 117 3.59 -0.66 -1.37
C THR A 117 4.73 -0.21 -2.28
N LEU A 118 5.90 0.13 -1.72
CA LEU A 118 7.11 0.44 -2.48
C LEU A 118 7.59 -0.77 -3.29
N ARG A 119 7.60 -1.96 -2.68
CA ARG A 119 7.92 -3.22 -3.37
C ARG A 119 7.00 -3.44 -4.57
N GLU A 120 5.68 -3.37 -4.39
CA GLU A 120 4.74 -3.51 -5.51
C GLU A 120 4.97 -2.44 -6.59
N ALA A 121 5.20 -1.19 -6.19
CA ALA A 121 5.44 -0.09 -7.12
C ALA A 121 6.69 -0.34 -7.97
N GLU A 122 7.74 -0.90 -7.38
CA GLU A 122 8.97 -1.26 -8.09
C GLU A 122 8.71 -2.34 -9.15
N GLU A 123 7.93 -3.37 -8.82
CA GLU A 123 7.58 -4.44 -9.76
C GLU A 123 6.75 -3.91 -10.93
N PHE A 124 5.74 -3.07 -10.67
CA PHE A 124 4.99 -2.42 -11.74
C PHE A 124 5.86 -1.45 -12.55
N TYR A 125 6.80 -0.74 -11.92
CA TYR A 125 7.74 0.13 -12.62
C TYR A 125 8.65 -0.64 -13.57
N LYS A 126 9.17 -1.80 -13.17
CA LYS A 126 9.94 -2.71 -14.03
C LYS A 126 9.12 -3.13 -15.25
N ALA A 127 7.88 -3.59 -15.03
CA ALA A 127 6.97 -4.00 -16.10
C ALA A 127 6.65 -2.83 -17.07
N VAL A 128 6.36 -1.65 -16.54
CA VAL A 128 6.11 -0.44 -17.34
C VAL A 128 7.33 -0.08 -18.18
N THR A 129 8.53 -0.13 -17.60
CA THR A 129 9.77 0.24 -18.29
C THR A 129 10.06 -0.70 -19.46
N ILE A 130 9.93 -2.01 -19.24
CA ILE A 130 10.11 -3.02 -20.30
C ILE A 130 9.10 -2.83 -21.43
N LEU A 131 7.81 -2.65 -21.10
CA LEU A 131 6.75 -2.52 -22.10
C LEU A 131 6.77 -1.17 -22.81
N ARG A 132 7.19 -0.10 -22.14
CA ARG A 132 7.28 1.25 -22.72
C ARG A 132 8.17 1.29 -23.95
N GLU A 133 9.26 0.52 -23.96
CA GLU A 133 10.17 0.45 -25.11
C GLU A 133 9.47 -0.02 -26.39
N LYS A 134 8.46 -0.90 -26.28
CA LYS A 134 7.66 -1.37 -27.42
C LYS A 134 6.73 -0.28 -28.00
N PHE A 135 6.40 0.74 -27.20
CA PHE A 135 5.33 1.69 -27.55
C PHE A 135 5.78 3.16 -27.60
N LYS A 136 7.05 3.46 -27.29
CA LYS A 136 7.56 4.83 -27.12
C LYS A 136 7.41 5.71 -28.36
N ASN A 137 7.52 5.12 -29.56
CA ASN A 137 7.51 5.84 -30.84
C ASN A 137 6.17 5.78 -31.57
N LEU A 138 5.13 5.19 -30.95
CA LEU A 138 3.83 5.10 -31.60
C LEU A 138 3.11 6.45 -31.61
N SER A 139 2.57 6.78 -32.77
CA SER A 139 1.63 7.88 -32.97
C SER A 139 0.35 7.67 -32.17
N LYS A 140 -0.44 8.74 -32.03
CA LYS A 140 -1.75 8.68 -31.36
C LYS A 140 -2.69 7.66 -32.03
N LYS A 141 -2.72 7.63 -33.36
CA LYS A 141 -3.58 6.72 -34.14
C LYS A 141 -3.20 5.26 -33.93
N GLU A 142 -1.90 4.95 -33.88
CA GLU A 142 -1.42 3.60 -33.60
C GLU A 142 -1.80 3.14 -32.18
N LYS A 143 -1.67 4.02 -31.19
CA LYS A 143 -2.10 3.75 -29.81
C LYS A 143 -3.61 3.50 -29.71
N GLU A 144 -4.43 4.28 -30.43
CA GLU A 144 -5.87 4.08 -30.50
C GLU A 144 -6.25 2.73 -31.13
N ASN A 145 -5.49 2.28 -32.14
CA ASN A 145 -5.71 0.97 -32.75
C ASN A 145 -5.39 -0.18 -31.78
N LEU A 146 -4.27 -0.09 -31.04
CA LEU A 146 -3.90 -1.08 -30.03
C LEU A 146 -4.93 -1.13 -28.87
N GLU A 147 -5.48 0.02 -28.48
CA GLU A 147 -6.55 0.09 -27.48
C GLU A 147 -7.81 -0.63 -27.98
N LYS A 148 -8.22 -0.39 -29.24
CA LYS A 148 -9.35 -1.10 -29.86
C LYS A 148 -9.12 -2.61 -29.90
N GLU A 149 -7.94 -3.04 -30.33
CA GLU A 149 -7.58 -4.47 -30.39
C GLU A 149 -7.68 -5.13 -29.00
N TYR A 150 -7.12 -4.48 -27.98
CA TYR A 150 -7.21 -4.94 -26.60
C TYR A 150 -8.67 -5.09 -26.12
N TRP A 151 -9.53 -4.10 -26.37
CA TRP A 151 -10.95 -4.18 -25.96
C TRP A 151 -11.76 -5.16 -26.78
N MET A 152 -11.42 -5.40 -28.05
CA MET A 152 -12.07 -6.42 -28.86
C MET A 152 -11.75 -7.83 -28.35
N LEU A 153 -10.52 -8.08 -27.91
CA LEU A 153 -10.10 -9.37 -27.34
C LEU A 153 -10.71 -9.62 -25.95
N THR A 154 -10.79 -8.58 -25.11
CA THR A 154 -11.36 -8.69 -23.76
C THR A 154 -12.90 -8.66 -23.76
N GLY A 155 -13.52 -7.90 -24.67
CA GLY A 155 -14.98 -7.76 -24.80
C GLY A 155 -15.67 -8.98 -25.43
N ARG A 156 -15.02 -9.66 -26.39
CA ARG A 156 -15.57 -10.91 -27.00
C ARG A 156 -15.70 -12.07 -26.02
N LYS A 157 -14.99 -12.05 -24.89
CA LYS A 157 -15.09 -13.06 -23.82
C LYS A 157 -16.42 -13.01 -23.04
N LYS A 158 -17.15 -11.89 -23.05
CA LYS A 158 -18.46 -11.78 -22.36
C LYS A 158 -19.66 -12.22 -23.22
N LEU A 159 -19.45 -12.57 -24.48
CA LEU A 159 -20.51 -12.83 -25.47
C LEU A 159 -20.49 -14.26 -26.04
N LEU A 160 -19.66 -15.15 -25.51
CA LEU A 160 -19.71 -16.57 -25.85
C LEU A 160 -20.43 -17.32 -24.70
N PRO A 161 -21.56 -17.99 -24.97
CA PRO A 161 -22.29 -18.78 -23.98
C PRO A 161 -21.48 -19.99 -23.50
#